data_AF-A0A3M2IX23-F1
#
_entry.id   AF-A0A3M2IX23-F1
#
_cell.length_a   1.000
_cell.length_b   1.000
_cell.length_c   1.000
_cell.angle_alpha   90.00
_cell.angle_beta   90.00
_cell.angle_gamma   90.00
#
_symmetry.space_group_name_H-M   'P 1'
#
loop_
_entity.id
_entity.type
_entity.pdbx_description
1 polymer ?
#
loop_
_entity_poly.entity_id
_entity_poly.type
_entity_poly.pdbx_seq_one_letter_code
_entity_poly.pdbx_strand_id
1 'polypeptide(L)'
;MCHNRLTRALVNLIKFWLPALLLWSALACAPENTPRSLVNLAHLNALYQEATVAGQPGAFIYIYAEHPDYHPVEAPGEGIACVDDAARAALVYLRHFQRTGDEGSLQRTEQLLRFLLAMQAPNGLFYNFILKDYSINRTRHNSLPRAEWWTWRALWAMAEALPTFHRENPRLARRLDEAIDKVFPAVDSLLQAYPRTTEVEGFAVPAYLPGQYAADQGAILLLGLAAYYRVHRDSVTARRMRRIG
;
A
#
# COMPACT_ATOMS: atom_id res chain seq x y z
N MET A 1 61.14 64.81 8.17
CA MET A 1 59.95 65.51 8.69
C MET A 1 59.06 65.79 7.48
N CYS A 2 57.84 65.31 7.30
CA CYS A 2 56.74 65.12 8.23
C CYS A 2 55.85 63.97 7.71
N HIS A 3 55.71 62.93 8.52
CA HIS A 3 54.64 61.93 8.47
C HIS A 3 53.30 62.64 8.76
N ASN A 4 52.32 62.62 7.85
CA ASN A 4 50.87 62.62 8.17
C ASN A 4 49.98 62.88 6.94
N ARG A 5 49.92 61.93 6.00
CA ARG A 5 48.84 61.91 4.97
C ARG A 5 48.13 60.56 4.83
N LEU A 6 48.31 59.64 5.79
CA LEU A 6 47.70 58.31 5.75
C LEU A 6 46.56 58.08 6.76
N THR A 7 46.20 59.08 7.56
CA THR A 7 45.21 58.92 8.66
C THR A 7 43.79 59.41 8.37
N ARG A 8 43.44 59.76 7.12
CA ARG A 8 42.05 60.16 6.78
C ARG A 8 41.31 59.26 5.77
N ALA A 9 41.96 58.26 5.20
CA ALA A 9 41.31 57.36 4.23
C ALA A 9 40.72 56.07 4.84
N LEU A 10 41.06 55.73 6.10
CA LEU A 10 40.63 54.47 6.73
C LEU A 10 39.44 54.59 7.68
N VAL A 11 38.93 55.80 7.97
CA VAL A 11 37.83 55.99 8.94
C VAL A 11 36.44 56.00 8.28
N ASN A 12 36.35 56.16 6.95
CA ASN A 12 35.06 56.24 6.25
C ASN A 12 34.60 54.94 5.56
N LEU A 13 35.39 53.87 5.58
CA LEU A 13 35.00 52.58 4.99
C LEU A 13 34.30 51.62 5.96
N ILE A 14 34.20 51.97 7.25
CA ILE A 14 33.62 51.11 8.30
C ILE A 14 32.16 51.48 8.64
N LYS A 15 31.63 52.60 8.13
CA LYS A 15 30.27 53.06 8.48
C LYS A 15 29.14 52.57 7.58
N PHE A 16 29.42 51.86 6.49
CA PHE A 16 28.38 51.40 5.56
C PHE A 16 28.16 49.87 5.51
N TRP A 17 28.91 49.09 6.29
CA TRP A 17 28.80 47.61 6.29
C TRP A 17 28.22 47.02 7.58
N LEU A 18 27.61 47.84 8.45
CA LEU A 18 26.98 47.38 9.69
C LEU A 18 25.45 47.23 9.70
N PRO A 19 24.65 47.75 8.73
CA PRO A 19 23.22 47.41 8.71
C PRO A 19 22.90 46.15 7.87
N ALA A 20 23.81 45.67 7.01
CA ALA A 20 23.54 44.52 6.13
C ALA A 20 23.71 43.15 6.82
N LEU A 21 24.49 43.08 7.91
CA LEU A 21 24.72 41.84 8.67
C LEU A 21 23.66 41.57 9.76
N LEU A 22 22.87 42.59 10.12
CA LEU A 22 21.79 42.45 11.11
C LEU A 22 20.44 42.06 10.50
N LEU A 23 20.30 42.11 9.16
CA LEU A 23 19.10 41.60 8.48
C LEU A 23 19.19 40.12 8.09
N TRP A 24 20.36 39.47 8.22
CA TRP A 24 20.52 38.06 7.81
C TRP A 24 20.37 37.05 8.95
N SER A 25 20.40 37.50 10.20
CA SER A 25 20.28 36.64 11.39
C SER A 25 18.84 36.48 11.91
N ALA A 26 17.87 37.21 11.36
CA ALA A 26 16.47 37.14 11.80
C ALA A 26 15.63 36.06 11.10
N LEU A 27 16.15 35.36 10.08
CA LEU A 27 15.44 34.25 9.41
C LEU A 27 15.82 32.85 9.92
N ALA A 28 16.76 32.72 10.86
CA ALA A 28 17.33 31.42 11.23
C ALA A 28 16.61 30.66 12.34
N CYS A 29 15.51 31.18 12.90
CA CYS A 29 14.74 30.48 13.94
C CYS A 29 13.23 30.67 13.74
N ALA A 30 12.70 30.18 12.62
CA ALA A 30 11.37 29.61 12.70
C ALA A 30 11.52 28.27 13.42
N PRO A 31 10.84 28.01 14.55
CA PRO A 31 10.75 26.65 15.05
C PRO A 31 10.14 25.80 13.93
N GLU A 32 10.80 24.69 13.57
CA GLU A 32 10.16 23.62 12.80
C GLU A 32 9.00 23.07 13.65
N ASN A 33 7.87 23.78 13.63
CA ASN A 33 6.58 23.29 14.07
C ASN A 33 6.03 22.35 12.99
N THR A 34 6.87 21.45 12.47
CA THR A 34 6.38 20.31 11.72
C THR A 34 5.72 19.41 12.76
N PRO A 35 4.38 19.27 12.74
CA PRO A 35 3.72 18.45 13.74
C PRO A 35 4.34 17.05 13.68
N ARG A 36 4.83 16.53 14.81
CA ARG A 36 5.34 15.16 14.88
C ARG A 36 4.23 14.23 14.40
N SER A 37 4.48 13.53 13.28
CA SER A 37 3.58 12.51 12.79
C SER A 37 3.43 11.42 13.85
N LEU A 38 2.19 11.05 14.16
CA LEU A 38 1.89 9.87 14.98
C LEU A 38 2.18 8.55 14.22
N VAL A 39 2.44 8.64 12.90
CA VAL A 39 2.74 7.49 12.05
C VAL A 39 4.25 7.40 11.84
N ASN A 40 4.84 6.28 12.26
CA ASN A 40 6.24 5.93 12.01
C ASN A 40 6.30 4.74 11.04
N LEU A 41 6.81 4.98 9.82
CA LEU A 41 6.95 3.95 8.79
C LEU A 41 8.31 3.23 8.83
N ALA A 42 9.22 3.58 9.74
CA ALA A 42 10.61 3.08 9.72
C ALA A 42 10.71 1.55 9.70
N HIS A 43 9.92 0.86 10.54
CA HIS A 43 9.91 -0.59 10.58
C HIS A 43 9.32 -1.21 9.29
N LEU A 44 8.19 -0.69 8.80
CA LEU A 44 7.59 -1.15 7.55
C LEU A 44 8.53 -0.91 6.35
N ASN A 45 9.26 0.20 6.35
CA ASN A 45 10.26 0.53 5.34
C ASN A 45 11.44 -0.45 5.36
N ALA A 46 11.84 -0.93 6.54
CA ALA A 46 12.91 -1.91 6.71
C ALA A 46 12.52 -3.31 6.20
N LEU A 47 11.23 -3.64 6.18
CA LEU A 47 10.70 -4.89 5.64
C LEU A 47 10.44 -4.85 4.13
N TYR A 48 10.47 -3.67 3.51
CA TYR A 48 10.20 -3.50 2.08
C TYR A 48 11.43 -3.83 1.23
N GLN A 49 11.23 -4.63 0.18
CA GLN A 49 12.29 -5.02 -0.74
C GLN A 49 11.79 -4.97 -2.19
N GLU A 50 12.51 -4.26 -3.06
CA GLU A 50 12.29 -4.32 -4.52
C GLU A 50 12.97 -5.55 -5.10
N ALA A 51 12.30 -6.24 -6.02
CA ALA A 51 12.80 -7.45 -6.67
C ALA A 51 12.08 -7.74 -7.98
N THR A 52 12.61 -8.69 -8.75
CA THR A 52 11.90 -9.31 -9.87
C THR A 52 11.18 -10.55 -9.37
N VAL A 53 9.88 -10.41 -9.08
CA VAL A 53 9.04 -11.50 -8.57
C VAL A 53 8.36 -12.19 -9.73
N ALA A 54 8.53 -13.51 -9.84
CA ALA A 54 7.98 -14.31 -10.94
C ALA A 54 8.29 -13.74 -12.35
N GLY A 55 9.48 -13.15 -12.52
CA GLY A 55 9.91 -12.52 -13.78
C GLY A 55 9.33 -11.12 -14.03
N GLN A 56 8.62 -10.52 -13.07
CA GLN A 56 8.06 -9.17 -13.18
C GLN A 56 8.68 -8.23 -12.13
N PRO A 57 9.06 -6.99 -12.49
CA PRO A 57 9.54 -6.03 -11.51
C PRO A 57 8.43 -5.60 -10.55
N GLY A 58 8.75 -5.50 -9.28
CA GLY A 58 7.85 -5.06 -8.22
C GLY A 58 8.57 -4.95 -6.88
N ALA A 59 7.80 -4.95 -5.79
CA ALA A 59 8.33 -5.04 -4.44
C ALA A 59 7.44 -5.89 -3.55
N PHE A 60 7.99 -6.38 -2.46
CA PHE A 60 7.26 -7.13 -1.45
C PHE A 60 7.63 -6.66 -0.05
N ILE A 61 6.86 -7.11 0.94
CA ILE A 61 7.16 -6.94 2.37
C ILE A 61 7.53 -8.30 2.94
N TYR A 62 8.63 -8.38 3.68
CA TYR A 62 8.98 -9.58 4.42
C TYR A 62 7.93 -9.89 5.50
N ILE A 63 7.52 -11.15 5.61
CA ILE A 63 6.45 -11.58 6.54
C ILE A 63 6.92 -11.50 7.99
N TYR A 64 8.15 -11.97 8.24
CA TYR A 64 8.70 -12.12 9.58
C TYR A 64 10.05 -11.43 9.71
N ALA A 65 10.26 -10.88 10.89
CA ALA A 65 11.51 -10.31 11.33
C ALA A 65 11.67 -10.54 12.83
N GLU A 66 12.84 -11.00 13.25
CA GLU A 66 13.08 -11.44 14.64
C GLU A 66 13.83 -10.38 15.45
N HIS A 67 13.41 -10.17 16.69
CA HIS A 67 14.10 -9.30 17.65
C HIS A 67 15.51 -9.86 17.97
N PRO A 68 16.54 -9.02 18.23
CA PRO A 68 16.49 -7.58 18.50
C PRO A 68 16.69 -6.65 17.31
N ASP A 69 17.34 -7.11 16.26
CA ASP A 69 17.70 -6.30 15.10
C ASP A 69 16.61 -6.29 14.03
N TYR A 70 15.56 -7.11 14.18
CA TYR A 70 14.45 -7.23 13.25
C TYR A 70 14.92 -7.53 11.82
N HIS A 71 15.94 -8.38 11.71
CA HIS A 71 16.35 -8.88 10.40
C HIS A 71 15.26 -9.80 9.83
N PRO A 72 14.98 -9.74 8.52
CA PRO A 72 13.99 -10.62 7.91
C PRO A 72 14.35 -12.09 8.05
N VAL A 73 13.35 -12.91 8.37
CA VAL A 73 13.47 -14.37 8.42
C VAL A 73 12.41 -15.01 7.53
N GLU A 74 12.74 -16.17 6.98
CA GLU A 74 11.76 -16.97 6.23
C GLU A 74 10.84 -17.71 7.19
N ALA A 75 9.56 -17.78 6.84
CA ALA A 75 8.66 -18.72 7.48
C ALA A 75 8.77 -20.10 6.83
N PRO A 76 9.17 -21.13 7.59
CA PRO A 76 9.34 -22.48 7.05
C PRO A 76 8.10 -22.97 6.28
N GLY A 77 8.31 -23.28 5.01
CA GLY A 77 7.28 -23.79 4.10
C GLY A 77 6.36 -22.73 3.49
N GLU A 78 6.24 -21.53 4.07
CA GLU A 78 5.51 -20.40 3.48
C GLU A 78 6.37 -19.67 2.47
N GLY A 79 7.56 -19.26 2.90
CA GLY A 79 8.47 -18.42 2.13
C GLY A 79 8.73 -17.09 2.84
N ILE A 80 8.99 -16.05 2.05
CA ILE A 80 9.54 -14.79 2.57
C ILE A 80 8.56 -13.61 2.55
N ALA A 81 7.57 -13.66 1.66
CA ALA A 81 6.61 -12.57 1.45
C ALA A 81 5.28 -13.13 0.95
N CYS A 82 4.19 -12.39 1.17
CA CYS A 82 2.86 -12.80 0.74
C CYS A 82 1.98 -11.64 0.22
N VAL A 83 0.94 -12.00 -0.54
CA VAL A 83 -0.07 -11.07 -1.07
C VAL A 83 -0.83 -10.37 0.04
N ASP A 84 -1.13 -11.09 1.12
CA ASP A 84 -1.81 -10.54 2.29
C ASP A 84 -1.09 -9.30 2.86
N ASP A 85 0.20 -9.44 3.13
CA ASP A 85 1.04 -8.41 3.73
C ASP A 85 1.32 -7.28 2.75
N ALA A 86 1.62 -7.62 1.49
CA ALA A 86 1.86 -6.63 0.45
C ALA A 86 0.63 -5.76 0.18
N ALA A 87 -0.57 -6.34 0.17
CA ALA A 87 -1.82 -5.60 -0.01
C ALA A 87 -2.09 -4.63 1.14
N ARG A 88 -1.86 -5.06 2.39
CA ARG A 88 -2.03 -4.20 3.57
C ARG A 88 -1.00 -3.08 3.59
N ALA A 89 0.27 -3.36 3.25
CA ALA A 89 1.31 -2.34 3.17
C ALA A 89 1.05 -1.33 2.04
N ALA A 90 0.57 -1.79 0.87
CA ALA A 90 0.19 -0.91 -0.22
C ALA A 90 -0.88 0.11 0.21
N LEU A 91 -1.87 -0.32 1.00
CA LEU A 91 -2.88 0.60 1.57
C LEU A 91 -2.29 1.60 2.57
N VAL A 92 -1.31 1.19 3.38
CA VAL A 92 -0.62 2.11 4.32
C VAL A 92 0.14 3.19 3.55
N TYR A 93 0.97 2.79 2.58
CA TYR A 93 1.72 3.73 1.77
C TYR A 93 0.81 4.62 0.92
N LEU A 94 -0.25 4.07 0.33
CA LEU A 94 -1.22 4.83 -0.45
C LEU A 94 -1.87 5.94 0.40
N ARG A 95 -2.33 5.60 1.60
CA ARG A 95 -2.95 6.56 2.52
C ARG A 95 -1.94 7.57 3.05
N HIS A 96 -0.69 7.16 3.26
CA HIS A 96 0.38 8.08 3.62
C HIS A 96 0.58 9.12 2.51
N PHE A 97 0.79 8.68 1.26
CA PHE A 97 0.88 9.55 0.10
C PHE A 97 -0.34 10.50 -0.03
N GLN A 98 -1.56 9.97 0.06
CA GLN A 98 -2.77 10.79 -0.04
C GLN A 98 -2.87 11.89 1.04
N ARG A 99 -2.22 11.70 2.20
CA ARG A 99 -2.23 12.66 3.31
C ARG A 99 -1.07 13.65 3.27
N THR A 100 0.09 13.22 2.79
CA THR A 100 1.35 13.99 2.91
C THR A 100 1.91 14.45 1.57
N GLY A 101 1.49 13.85 0.46
CA GLY A 101 2.13 14.01 -0.85
C GLY A 101 3.49 13.32 -0.96
N ASP A 102 3.82 12.38 -0.06
CA ASP A 102 5.12 11.70 -0.07
C ASP A 102 5.29 10.77 -1.28
N GLU A 103 6.05 11.22 -2.28
CA GLU A 103 6.33 10.50 -3.52
C GLU A 103 6.99 9.13 -3.30
N GLY A 104 7.80 8.98 -2.23
CA GLY A 104 8.37 7.69 -1.86
C GLY A 104 7.31 6.65 -1.51
N SER A 105 6.24 7.07 -0.84
CA SER A 105 5.08 6.22 -0.54
C SER A 105 4.25 5.92 -1.78
N LEU A 106 4.12 6.85 -2.72
CA LEU A 106 3.49 6.57 -4.01
C LEU A 106 4.26 5.49 -4.78
N GLN A 107 5.59 5.61 -4.87
CA GLN A 107 6.45 4.63 -5.52
C GLN A 107 6.33 3.25 -4.85
N ARG A 108 6.40 3.18 -3.52
CA ARG A 108 6.26 1.92 -2.77
C ARG A 108 4.89 1.28 -3.00
N THR A 109 3.83 2.09 -3.05
CA THR A 109 2.48 1.63 -3.40
C THR A 109 2.46 1.01 -4.80
N GLU A 110 3.02 1.70 -5.80
CA GLU A 110 3.09 1.20 -7.18
C GLU A 110 3.81 -0.16 -7.25
N GLN A 111 4.97 -0.30 -6.60
CA GLN A 111 5.74 -1.53 -6.66
C GLN A 111 5.05 -2.71 -5.95
N LEU A 112 4.37 -2.47 -4.83
CA LEU A 112 3.58 -3.49 -4.16
C LEU A 112 2.37 -3.91 -5.01
N LEU A 113 1.70 -2.97 -5.69
CA LEU A 113 0.61 -3.30 -6.63
C LEU A 113 1.10 -4.13 -7.81
N ARG A 114 2.31 -3.87 -8.31
CA ARG A 114 2.96 -4.70 -9.35
C ARG A 114 3.22 -6.11 -8.86
N PHE A 115 3.62 -6.28 -7.60
CA PHE A 115 3.71 -7.60 -6.98
C PHE A 115 2.36 -8.30 -6.90
N LEU A 116 1.29 -7.61 -6.47
CA LEU A 116 -0.06 -8.19 -6.46
C LEU A 116 -0.44 -8.70 -7.87
N LEU A 117 -0.24 -7.89 -8.91
CA LEU A 117 -0.50 -8.27 -10.30
C LEU A 117 0.34 -9.48 -10.74
N ALA A 118 1.60 -9.58 -10.32
CA ALA A 118 2.47 -10.72 -10.64
C ALA A 118 2.01 -12.02 -9.95
N MET A 119 1.32 -11.92 -8.83
CA MET A 119 0.79 -13.05 -8.06
C MET A 119 -0.58 -13.53 -8.54
N GLN A 120 -1.24 -12.81 -9.45
CA GLN A 120 -2.54 -13.22 -10.00
C GLN A 120 -2.39 -14.44 -10.92
N ALA A 121 -3.17 -15.48 -10.64
CA ALA A 121 -3.23 -16.71 -11.42
C ALA A 121 -4.23 -16.60 -12.59
N PRO A 122 -4.20 -17.51 -13.58
CA PRO A 122 -5.11 -17.49 -14.73
C PRO A 122 -6.61 -17.56 -14.37
N ASN A 123 -6.96 -18.13 -13.21
CA ASN A 123 -8.34 -18.18 -12.72
C ASN A 123 -8.81 -16.84 -12.08
N GLY A 124 -7.98 -15.80 -12.11
CA GLY A 124 -8.28 -14.47 -11.57
C GLY A 124 -7.98 -14.28 -10.09
N LEU A 125 -7.72 -15.36 -9.36
CA LEU A 125 -7.42 -15.34 -7.92
C LEU A 125 -5.90 -15.31 -7.71
N PHE A 126 -5.45 -15.11 -6.48
CA PHE A 126 -4.03 -14.80 -6.22
C PHE A 126 -3.32 -15.96 -5.56
N TYR A 127 -2.12 -16.31 -6.04
CA TYR A 127 -1.21 -17.06 -5.19
C TYR A 127 -0.83 -16.21 -3.99
N ASN A 128 -0.62 -16.81 -2.81
CA ASN A 128 -0.33 -16.00 -1.63
C ASN A 128 1.17 -15.75 -1.46
N PHE A 129 2.01 -16.79 -1.43
CA PHE A 129 3.39 -16.67 -0.99
C PHE A 129 4.42 -16.76 -2.12
N ILE A 130 5.58 -16.12 -1.91
CA ILE A 130 6.80 -16.34 -2.70
C ILE A 130 7.91 -16.97 -1.85
N LEU A 131 8.73 -17.79 -2.49
CA LEU A 131 9.90 -18.44 -1.89
C LEU A 131 11.11 -17.49 -1.88
N LYS A 132 12.19 -17.91 -1.21
CA LYS A 132 13.46 -17.16 -1.12
C LYS A 132 14.09 -16.82 -2.48
N ASP A 133 13.82 -17.61 -3.51
CA ASP A 133 14.29 -17.39 -4.88
C ASP A 133 13.36 -16.48 -5.71
N TYR A 134 12.37 -15.86 -5.05
CA TYR A 134 11.34 -14.99 -5.64
C TYR A 134 10.38 -15.69 -6.62
N SER A 135 10.41 -17.03 -6.64
CA SER A 135 9.40 -17.82 -7.33
C SER A 135 8.10 -17.90 -6.50
N ILE A 136 6.98 -18.10 -7.19
CA ILE A 136 5.68 -18.27 -6.52
C ILE A 136 5.65 -19.64 -5.84
N ASN A 137 5.26 -19.68 -4.56
CA ASN A 137 4.98 -20.91 -3.85
C ASN A 137 3.64 -21.48 -4.37
N ARG A 138 3.71 -22.47 -5.26
CA ARG A 138 2.52 -23.07 -5.90
C ARG A 138 2.01 -24.34 -5.23
N THR A 139 2.66 -24.79 -4.16
CA THR A 139 2.39 -26.11 -3.56
C THR A 139 1.76 -26.00 -2.19
N ARG A 140 2.02 -24.92 -1.43
CA ARG A 140 1.44 -24.75 -0.10
C ARG A 140 -0.07 -24.48 -0.18
N HIS A 141 -0.85 -25.16 0.66
CA HIS A 141 -2.31 -25.12 0.62
C HIS A 141 -2.89 -23.69 0.74
N ASN A 142 -2.34 -22.85 1.63
CA ASN A 142 -2.74 -21.45 1.80
C ASN A 142 -1.99 -20.48 0.87
N SER A 143 -1.29 -21.01 -0.14
CA SER A 143 -0.74 -20.24 -1.25
C SER A 143 -1.50 -20.45 -2.56
N LEU A 144 -2.39 -21.45 -2.63
CA LEU A 144 -3.12 -21.76 -3.86
C LEU A 144 -4.11 -20.63 -4.22
N PRO A 145 -4.37 -20.36 -5.51
CA PRO A 145 -5.18 -19.23 -5.93
C PRO A 145 -6.67 -19.48 -5.68
N ARG A 146 -7.10 -19.14 -4.47
CA ARG A 146 -8.44 -19.41 -3.91
C ARG A 146 -9.12 -18.15 -3.41
N ALA A 147 -10.43 -18.25 -3.25
CA ALA A 147 -11.34 -17.21 -2.78
C ALA A 147 -11.22 -17.03 -1.25
N GLU A 148 -10.02 -16.64 -0.80
CA GLU A 148 -9.59 -16.54 0.59
C GLU A 148 -9.09 -15.13 0.93
N TRP A 149 -8.77 -14.87 2.21
CA TRP A 149 -8.38 -13.55 2.74
C TRP A 149 -7.43 -12.73 1.83
N TRP A 150 -6.34 -13.33 1.34
CA TRP A 150 -5.36 -12.61 0.53
C TRP A 150 -5.91 -12.17 -0.83
N THR A 151 -6.82 -12.92 -1.43
CA THR A 151 -7.51 -12.52 -2.67
C THR A 151 -8.38 -11.29 -2.42
N TRP A 152 -9.14 -11.28 -1.32
CA TRP A 152 -10.01 -10.13 -0.99
C TRP A 152 -9.20 -8.89 -0.61
N ARG A 153 -8.07 -9.07 0.08
CA ARG A 153 -7.15 -7.98 0.40
C ARG A 153 -6.47 -7.42 -0.86
N ALA A 154 -6.09 -8.27 -1.81
CA ALA A 154 -5.58 -7.84 -3.10
C ALA A 154 -6.64 -7.03 -3.87
N LEU A 155 -7.88 -7.53 -3.96
CA LEU A 155 -9.00 -6.80 -4.54
C LEU A 155 -9.16 -5.42 -3.89
N TRP A 156 -9.16 -5.35 -2.55
CA TRP A 156 -9.30 -4.09 -1.83
C TRP A 156 -8.16 -3.11 -2.11
N ALA A 157 -6.91 -3.56 -2.01
CA ALA A 157 -5.74 -2.72 -2.27
C ALA A 157 -5.73 -2.18 -3.71
N MET A 158 -5.99 -3.03 -4.70
CA MET A 158 -6.04 -2.61 -6.11
C MET A 158 -7.17 -1.61 -6.34
N ALA A 159 -8.38 -1.87 -5.82
CA ALA A 159 -9.53 -1.00 -6.02
C ALA A 159 -9.40 0.37 -5.33
N GLU A 160 -8.82 0.42 -4.12
CA GLU A 160 -8.51 1.69 -3.42
C GLU A 160 -7.46 2.52 -4.15
N ALA A 161 -6.54 1.86 -4.85
CA ALA A 161 -5.45 2.52 -5.55
C ALA A 161 -5.89 3.16 -6.87
N LEU A 162 -7.01 2.71 -7.46
CA LEU A 162 -7.50 3.20 -8.76
C LEU A 162 -7.57 4.74 -8.82
N PRO A 163 -8.30 5.47 -7.95
CA PRO A 163 -8.42 6.93 -8.08
C PRO A 163 -7.07 7.66 -8.13
N THR A 164 -6.08 7.19 -7.38
CA THR A 164 -4.72 7.72 -7.40
C THR A 164 -4.05 7.40 -8.74
N PHE A 165 -3.97 6.13 -9.13
CA PHE A 165 -3.22 5.72 -10.31
C PHE A 165 -3.91 6.04 -11.64
N HIS A 166 -5.22 6.32 -11.67
CA HIS A 166 -5.84 6.92 -12.85
C HIS A 166 -5.21 8.26 -13.24
N ARG A 167 -4.64 8.98 -12.26
CA ARG A 167 -3.90 10.24 -12.49
C ARG A 167 -2.40 10.00 -12.63
N GLU A 168 -1.80 9.28 -11.68
CA GLU A 168 -0.35 9.15 -11.61
C GLU A 168 0.23 8.14 -12.62
N ASN A 169 -0.50 7.05 -12.91
CA ASN A 169 -0.06 6.01 -13.84
C ASN A 169 -1.24 5.32 -14.52
N PRO A 170 -1.86 5.94 -15.55
CA PRO A 170 -3.07 5.41 -16.18
C PRO A 170 -2.91 4.00 -16.77
N ARG A 171 -1.68 3.63 -17.15
CA ARG A 171 -1.38 2.28 -17.65
C ARG A 171 -1.46 1.24 -16.52
N LEU A 172 -0.96 1.55 -15.33
CA LEU A 172 -1.10 0.68 -14.18
C LEU A 172 -2.57 0.58 -13.76
N ALA A 173 -3.30 1.70 -13.69
CA ALA A 173 -4.73 1.70 -13.34
C ALA A 173 -5.55 0.75 -14.22
N ARG A 174 -5.37 0.80 -15.55
CA ARG A 174 -6.03 -0.16 -16.47
C ARG A 174 -5.71 -1.61 -16.15
N ARG A 175 -4.46 -1.93 -15.81
CA ARG A 175 -4.07 -3.31 -15.43
C ARG A 175 -4.70 -3.73 -14.11
N LEU A 176 -4.88 -2.80 -13.17
CA LEU A 176 -5.58 -3.06 -11.91
C LEU A 176 -7.05 -3.35 -12.16
N ASP A 177 -7.72 -2.56 -12.99
CA ASP A 177 -9.12 -2.80 -13.38
C ASP A 177 -9.29 -4.18 -14.04
N GLU A 178 -8.46 -4.50 -15.04
CA GLU A 178 -8.47 -5.79 -15.71
C GLU A 178 -8.22 -6.96 -14.74
N ALA A 179 -7.39 -6.76 -13.71
CA ALA A 179 -7.14 -7.76 -12.69
C ALA A 179 -8.32 -7.90 -11.71
N ILE A 180 -8.95 -6.79 -11.32
CA ILE A 180 -10.13 -6.78 -10.45
C ILE A 180 -11.31 -7.50 -11.13
N ASP A 181 -11.54 -7.25 -12.42
CA ASP A 181 -12.62 -7.88 -13.17
C ASP A 181 -12.52 -9.41 -13.17
N LYS A 182 -11.31 -9.96 -13.16
CA LYS A 182 -11.07 -11.41 -13.09
C LYS A 182 -11.40 -12.02 -11.73
N VAL A 183 -11.52 -11.23 -10.67
CA VAL A 183 -11.94 -11.69 -9.33
C VAL A 183 -13.46 -11.87 -9.27
N PHE A 184 -14.22 -11.08 -10.04
CA PHE A 184 -15.68 -11.05 -9.94
C PHE A 184 -16.41 -12.37 -10.23
N PRO A 185 -15.97 -13.27 -11.12
CA PRO A 185 -16.57 -14.60 -11.25
C PRO A 185 -16.59 -15.39 -9.93
N ALA A 186 -15.55 -15.27 -9.09
CA ALA A 186 -15.54 -15.92 -7.78
C ALA A 186 -16.52 -15.26 -6.80
N VAL A 187 -16.65 -13.92 -6.85
CA VAL A 187 -17.65 -13.19 -6.05
C VAL A 187 -19.06 -13.61 -6.46
N ASP A 188 -19.34 -13.70 -7.76
CA ASP A 188 -20.65 -14.10 -8.27
C ASP A 188 -20.97 -15.56 -7.90
N SER A 189 -19.96 -16.44 -7.90
CA SER A 189 -20.09 -17.83 -7.44
C SER A 189 -20.52 -17.93 -5.97
N LEU A 190 -19.90 -17.16 -5.07
CA LEU A 190 -20.31 -17.08 -3.66
C LEU A 190 -21.78 -16.63 -3.54
N LEU A 191 -22.16 -15.61 -4.32
CA LEU A 191 -23.48 -14.99 -4.27
C LEU A 191 -24.59 -15.85 -4.90
N GLN A 192 -24.28 -16.96 -5.57
CA GLN A 192 -25.30 -17.94 -5.99
C GLN A 192 -26.02 -18.56 -4.79
N ALA A 193 -25.38 -18.58 -3.62
CA ALA A 193 -25.99 -19.08 -2.40
C ALA A 193 -26.90 -18.06 -1.71
N TYR A 194 -26.95 -16.79 -2.13
CA TYR A 194 -27.81 -15.77 -1.52
C TYR A 194 -29.32 -16.05 -1.74
N PRO A 195 -30.21 -15.86 -0.74
CA PRO A 195 -29.95 -15.39 0.63
C PRO A 195 -29.89 -16.55 1.66
N ARG A 196 -29.41 -17.74 1.27
CA ARG A 196 -29.41 -18.91 2.17
C ARG A 196 -28.65 -18.61 3.46
N THR A 197 -29.16 -19.14 4.55
CA THR A 197 -28.54 -19.11 5.88
C THR A 197 -28.12 -20.52 6.29
N THR A 198 -27.21 -20.59 7.26
CA THR A 198 -26.81 -21.81 7.97
C THR A 198 -26.79 -21.53 9.47
N GLU A 199 -26.85 -22.58 10.27
CA GLU A 199 -26.70 -22.51 11.73
C GLU A 199 -25.23 -22.71 12.11
N VAL A 200 -24.69 -21.80 12.93
CA VAL A 200 -23.37 -21.94 13.56
C VAL A 200 -23.53 -21.61 15.04
N GLU A 201 -23.25 -22.58 15.91
CA GLU A 201 -23.40 -22.43 17.37
C GLU A 201 -24.77 -21.90 17.83
N GLY A 202 -25.83 -22.25 17.09
CA GLY A 202 -27.21 -21.82 17.38
C GLY A 202 -27.59 -20.42 16.87
N PHE A 203 -26.73 -19.79 16.08
CA PHE A 203 -27.01 -18.54 15.39
C PHE A 203 -27.20 -18.78 13.89
N ALA A 204 -28.31 -18.25 13.35
CA ALA A 204 -28.52 -18.17 11.91
C ALA A 204 -27.59 -17.13 11.29
N VAL A 205 -26.67 -17.58 10.43
CA VAL A 205 -25.68 -16.75 9.73
C VAL A 205 -25.81 -16.91 8.21
N PRO A 206 -25.41 -15.91 7.40
CA PRO A 206 -25.33 -16.05 5.95
C PRO A 206 -24.48 -17.26 5.52
N ALA A 207 -24.96 -18.04 4.55
CA ALA A 207 -24.25 -19.19 3.98
C ALA A 207 -23.63 -18.90 2.59
N TYR A 208 -23.43 -17.62 2.29
CA TYR A 208 -22.96 -17.11 1.00
C TYR A 208 -21.79 -16.13 1.13
N LEU A 209 -21.21 -16.00 2.33
CA LEU A 209 -19.99 -15.22 2.55
C LEU A 209 -18.76 -16.05 2.15
N PRO A 210 -17.57 -15.43 1.97
CA PRO A 210 -16.34 -16.21 1.82
C PRO A 210 -16.19 -17.21 2.97
N GLY A 211 -15.61 -18.38 2.71
CA GLY A 211 -15.57 -19.46 3.71
C GLY A 211 -16.96 -19.93 4.18
N GLN A 212 -18.01 -19.73 3.37
CA GLN A 212 -19.44 -19.95 3.66
C GLN A 212 -20.06 -18.89 4.58
N TYR A 213 -19.45 -18.60 5.72
CA TYR A 213 -20.00 -17.71 6.75
C TYR A 213 -18.96 -16.78 7.38
N ALA A 214 -17.76 -16.64 6.79
CA ALA A 214 -16.67 -15.83 7.35
C ALA A 214 -16.94 -14.32 7.17
N ALA A 215 -17.56 -13.72 8.19
CA ALA A 215 -17.92 -12.30 8.18
C ALA A 215 -16.72 -11.35 8.10
N ASP A 216 -15.57 -11.76 8.65
CA ASP A 216 -14.31 -11.02 8.56
C ASP A 216 -13.80 -10.92 7.12
N GLN A 217 -13.84 -12.02 6.35
CA GLN A 217 -13.56 -12.01 4.92
C GLN A 217 -14.62 -11.22 4.14
N GLY A 218 -15.90 -11.39 4.52
CA GLY A 218 -17.02 -10.63 3.93
C GLY A 218 -16.83 -9.12 4.05
N ALA A 219 -16.37 -8.63 5.19
CA ALA A 219 -16.07 -7.22 5.41
C ALA A 219 -14.95 -6.70 4.48
N ILE A 220 -13.87 -7.47 4.31
CA ILE A 220 -12.77 -7.11 3.40
C ILE A 220 -13.25 -7.06 1.94
N LEU A 221 -14.03 -8.06 1.52
CA LEU A 221 -14.63 -8.09 0.20
C LEU A 221 -15.56 -6.89 -0.03
N LEU A 222 -16.39 -6.53 0.96
CA LEU A 222 -17.24 -5.35 0.89
C LEU A 222 -16.42 -4.06 0.75
N LEU A 223 -15.30 -3.91 1.46
CA LEU A 223 -14.40 -2.76 1.31
C LEU A 223 -13.84 -2.66 -0.11
N GLY A 224 -13.41 -3.78 -0.70
CA GLY A 224 -12.94 -3.81 -2.09
C GLY A 224 -14.02 -3.47 -3.11
N LEU A 225 -15.22 -4.03 -2.96
CA LEU A 225 -16.36 -3.70 -3.82
C LEU A 225 -16.78 -2.23 -3.69
N ALA A 226 -16.79 -1.68 -2.47
CA ALA A 226 -17.10 -0.28 -2.23
C ALA A 226 -16.06 0.66 -2.85
N ALA A 227 -14.77 0.30 -2.77
CA ALA A 227 -13.70 1.06 -3.42
C ALA A 227 -13.87 1.05 -4.95
N TYR A 228 -14.11 -0.11 -5.55
CA TYR A 228 -14.32 -0.23 -7.00
C TYR A 228 -15.57 0.53 -7.45
N TYR A 229 -16.68 0.42 -6.70
CA TYR A 229 -17.93 1.12 -6.98
C TYR A 229 -17.78 2.65 -6.97
N ARG A 230 -16.92 3.22 -6.12
CA ARG A 230 -16.67 4.67 -6.11
C ARG A 230 -16.14 5.19 -7.44
N VAL A 231 -15.38 4.37 -8.16
CA VAL A 231 -14.79 4.71 -9.48
C VAL A 231 -15.78 4.44 -10.60
N HIS A 232 -16.39 3.25 -10.63
CA HIS A 232 -17.16 2.76 -11.78
C HIS A 232 -18.65 3.08 -11.70
N ARG A 233 -19.19 3.16 -10.48
CA ARG A 233 -20.62 3.42 -10.19
C ARG A 233 -21.59 2.48 -10.90
N ASP A 234 -21.16 1.26 -11.21
CA ASP A 234 -21.96 0.31 -11.97
C ASP A 234 -23.00 -0.43 -11.11
N SER A 235 -24.11 -0.83 -11.75
CA SER A 235 -25.22 -1.47 -11.04
C SER A 235 -24.91 -2.91 -10.58
N VAL A 236 -23.94 -3.59 -11.20
CA VAL A 236 -23.57 -4.97 -10.88
C VAL A 236 -22.83 -4.99 -9.55
N THR A 237 -21.80 -4.16 -9.39
CA THR A 237 -21.05 -4.00 -8.14
C THR A 237 -21.97 -3.54 -7.01
N ALA A 238 -22.87 -2.59 -7.27
CA ALA A 238 -23.86 -2.16 -6.28
C ALA A 238 -24.76 -3.32 -5.80
N ARG A 239 -25.14 -4.24 -6.69
CA ARG A 239 -25.89 -5.46 -6.32
C ARG A 239 -25.04 -6.42 -5.49
N ARG A 240 -23.76 -6.61 -5.82
CA ARG A 240 -22.83 -7.44 -5.04
C ARG A 240 -22.69 -6.92 -3.62
N MET A 241 -22.46 -5.62 -3.46
CA MET A 241 -22.36 -4.95 -2.15
C MET A 241 -23.60 -5.21 -1.29
N ARG A 242 -24.80 -4.88 -1.80
CA ARG A 242 -26.06 -5.08 -1.06
C ARG A 242 -26.33 -6.50 -0.60
N ARG A 243 -25.77 -7.51 -1.28
CA ARG A 243 -25.92 -8.92 -0.88
C ARG A 243 -24.96 -9.30 0.23
N ILE A 244 -23.74 -8.74 0.24
CA ILE A 244 -22.70 -9.04 1.22
C ILE A 244 -22.94 -8.28 2.54
N GLY A 245 -23.32 -7.00 2.48
CA GLY A 245 -23.54 -6.15 3.65
C GLY A 245 -23.87 -4.71 3.28
#